data_AF-A0A975NEL9-F1
#
_entry.id   AF-A0A975NEL9-F1
#
_cell.length_a   1.000
_cell.length_b   1.000
_cell.length_c   1.000
_cell.angle_alpha   90.00
_cell.angle_beta   90.00
_cell.angle_gamma   90.00
#
_symmetry.space_group_name_H-M   'P 1'
#
loop_
_entity.id
_entity.type
_entity.pdbx_description
1 polymer ?
#
loop_
_entity_poly.entity_id
_entity_poly.type
_entity_poly.pdbx_seq_one_letter_code
_entity_poly.pdbx_strand_id
1 'polypeptide(L)'
;MDHFVVSEMAPIDNAVEVVERKGLGHPDTICDGLAEAFSRALCREYRRRFGDIFHHNVDKALLWGGRAIPQMGGGEVVSPINVYLAGRATAEVGAEHIPIEEIAVESSRSWLRGKLHALDPERHVRINVLTRPVSQDLQALFARSAQGDVPLCNDTSIGVGHAPLSRLEQLVLAIDKQINGRDRSSEKPAWGEDIKIMAIRSGEKLRLTIACAMVGRYLVDIDDYLCQKAELQRLARDIAAAHGFRECEVDVNNADRPASGNIYLTVTGTSAEAGDDGQVGRGNRVNGLITPCRPMSLEAVAGKNPASHIGKIYSVLSRQVAQSVVAEVKETAHAECLIVGQIGAPINDPAIVAVNVVMQEGCRGLDLRNRIEAIAADRFTRIRALADDFVNGTIELF
;
A
#
# COMPACT_ATOMS: atom_id res chain seq x y z
N MET A 1 -17.20 -21.65 11.75
CA MET A 1 -15.74 -21.54 11.89
C MET A 1 -15.41 -21.93 13.32
N ASP A 2 -14.49 -22.86 13.54
CA ASP A 2 -14.30 -23.46 14.87
C ASP A 2 -13.65 -22.50 15.88
N HIS A 3 -12.93 -21.48 15.40
CA HIS A 3 -12.24 -20.48 16.23
C HIS A 3 -12.68 -19.05 15.90
N PHE A 4 -13.96 -18.76 16.07
CA PHE A 4 -14.57 -17.45 15.82
C PHE A 4 -15.00 -16.74 17.11
N VAL A 5 -14.49 -15.52 17.31
CA VAL A 5 -14.75 -14.69 18.50
C VAL A 5 -15.31 -13.34 18.06
N VAL A 6 -16.41 -12.92 18.71
CA VAL A 6 -16.95 -11.57 18.60
C VAL A 6 -16.88 -10.91 19.97
N SER A 7 -16.36 -9.69 20.01
CA SER A 7 -16.29 -8.89 21.24
C SER A 7 -16.85 -7.49 21.01
N GLU A 8 -17.55 -6.93 22.00
CA GLU A 8 -17.96 -5.52 21.98
C GLU A 8 -16.82 -4.63 22.50
N MET A 9 -16.59 -3.49 21.86
CA MET A 9 -15.63 -2.46 22.25
C MET A 9 -16.30 -1.14 22.59
N ALA A 10 -15.61 -0.32 23.38
CA ALA A 10 -15.99 1.07 23.59
C ALA A 10 -15.90 1.87 22.27
N PRO A 11 -16.74 2.91 22.10
CA PRO A 11 -16.62 3.84 20.99
C PRO A 11 -15.21 4.43 20.88
N ILE A 12 -14.75 4.58 19.64
CA ILE A 12 -13.41 5.06 19.35
C ILE A 12 -13.47 6.59 19.29
N ASP A 13 -13.36 7.21 20.47
CA ASP A 13 -13.32 8.66 20.65
C ASP A 13 -11.96 9.08 21.21
N ASN A 14 -10.95 9.06 20.34
CA ASN A 14 -9.61 9.49 20.71
C ASN A 14 -9.53 11.02 20.61
N ALA A 15 -9.11 11.66 21.71
CA ALA A 15 -8.84 13.10 21.76
C ALA A 15 -7.75 13.53 20.77
N VAL A 16 -6.85 12.61 20.42
CA VAL A 16 -5.79 12.80 19.41
C VAL A 16 -5.83 11.65 18.42
N GLU A 17 -5.71 11.97 17.13
CA GLU A 17 -5.63 11.00 16.06
C GLU A 17 -4.55 11.41 15.07
N VAL A 18 -3.76 10.44 14.60
CA VAL A 18 -2.68 10.66 13.65
C VAL A 18 -2.86 9.69 12.49
N VAL A 19 -2.78 10.22 11.27
CA VAL A 19 -2.84 9.43 10.03
C VAL A 19 -1.74 9.92 9.10
N GLU A 20 -0.97 8.98 8.56
CA GLU A 20 0.03 9.25 7.53
C GLU A 20 -0.29 8.46 6.26
N ARG A 21 0.02 9.05 5.11
CA ARG A 21 0.07 8.36 3.81
C ARG A 21 1.31 8.76 3.05
N LYS A 22 2.03 7.75 2.56
CA LYS A 22 3.15 7.89 1.63
C LYS A 22 2.64 7.65 0.22
N GLY A 23 2.63 8.71 -0.59
CA GLY A 23 2.13 8.72 -1.95
C GLY A 23 3.00 7.93 -2.92
N LEU A 24 2.56 7.91 -4.17
CA LEU A 24 3.04 7.01 -5.21
C LEU A 24 4.55 7.06 -5.49
N GLY A 25 5.15 8.25 -5.41
CA GLY A 25 6.58 8.48 -5.65
C GLY A 25 7.44 8.46 -4.40
N HIS A 26 6.87 8.23 -3.22
CA HIS A 26 7.68 8.06 -2.01
C HIS A 26 8.53 6.78 -2.14
N PRO A 27 9.83 6.79 -1.78
CA PRO A 27 10.73 5.65 -1.98
C PRO A 27 10.19 4.30 -1.47
N ASP A 28 9.64 4.25 -0.25
CA ASP A 28 8.98 3.03 0.28
C ASP A 28 7.81 2.54 -0.58
N THR A 29 6.95 3.46 -1.05
CA THR A 29 5.79 3.14 -1.91
C THR A 29 6.23 2.69 -3.29
N ILE A 30 7.34 3.22 -3.81
CA ILE A 30 7.98 2.72 -5.03
C ILE A 30 8.42 1.26 -4.81
N CYS A 31 9.10 0.95 -3.69
CA CYS A 31 9.49 -0.43 -3.39
C CYS A 31 8.29 -1.39 -3.34
N ASP A 32 7.21 -1.00 -2.64
CA ASP A 32 5.96 -1.77 -2.60
C ASP A 32 5.37 -1.94 -4.02
N GLY A 33 5.34 -0.85 -4.80
CA GLY A 33 4.93 -0.82 -6.21
C GLY A 33 5.66 -1.83 -7.09
N LEU A 34 7.00 -1.81 -7.04
CA LEU A 34 7.86 -2.66 -7.85
C LEU A 34 7.78 -4.14 -7.43
N ALA A 35 7.77 -4.41 -6.12
CA ALA A 35 7.62 -5.78 -5.61
C ALA A 35 6.28 -6.39 -6.02
N GLU A 36 5.19 -5.64 -5.91
CA GLU A 36 3.87 -6.11 -6.31
C GLU A 36 3.74 -6.27 -7.83
N ALA A 37 4.28 -5.33 -8.61
CA ALA A 37 4.31 -5.43 -10.07
C ALA A 37 5.05 -6.69 -10.53
N PHE A 38 6.20 -6.97 -9.90
CA PHE A 38 6.99 -8.17 -10.18
C PHE A 38 6.24 -9.45 -9.81
N SER A 39 5.63 -9.53 -8.62
CA SER A 39 4.81 -10.70 -8.23
C SER A 39 3.66 -10.94 -9.20
N ARG A 40 2.93 -9.90 -9.61
CA ARG A 40 1.82 -10.02 -10.57
C ARG A 40 2.32 -10.47 -11.94
N ALA A 41 3.46 -9.97 -12.40
CA ALA A 41 4.06 -10.39 -13.67
C ALA A 41 4.47 -11.87 -13.64
N LEU A 42 5.10 -12.33 -12.54
CA LEU A 42 5.40 -13.74 -12.31
C LEU A 42 4.13 -14.61 -12.33
N CYS A 43 3.08 -14.23 -11.60
CA CYS A 43 1.80 -14.95 -11.60
C CYS A 43 1.22 -15.11 -13.01
N ARG A 44 1.23 -14.04 -13.80
CA ARG A 44 0.72 -14.08 -15.19
C ARG A 44 1.57 -15.00 -16.05
N GLU A 45 2.89 -14.94 -15.92
CA GLU A 45 3.77 -15.78 -16.72
C GLU A 45 3.64 -17.26 -16.35
N TYR A 46 3.56 -17.58 -15.07
CA TYR A 46 3.30 -18.94 -14.61
C TYR A 46 1.97 -19.48 -15.15
N ARG A 47 0.89 -18.71 -15.04
CA ARG A 47 -0.43 -19.09 -15.58
C ARG A 47 -0.40 -19.28 -17.09
N ARG A 48 0.27 -18.38 -17.80
CA ARG A 48 0.38 -18.43 -19.27
C ARG A 48 1.08 -19.69 -19.75
N ARG A 49 2.15 -20.12 -19.07
CA ARG A 49 2.95 -21.29 -19.46
C ARG A 49 2.38 -22.61 -18.94
N PHE A 50 1.89 -22.61 -17.70
CA PHE A 50 1.64 -23.84 -16.94
C PHE A 50 0.22 -23.95 -16.38
N GLY A 51 -0.63 -22.92 -16.57
CA GLY A 51 -2.01 -22.92 -16.10
C GLY A 51 -2.19 -22.66 -14.59
N ASP A 52 -1.11 -22.47 -13.83
CA ASP A 52 -1.16 -22.29 -12.37
C ASP A 52 -0.15 -21.23 -11.90
N ILE A 53 -0.27 -20.77 -10.65
CA ILE A 53 0.70 -19.89 -9.98
C ILE A 53 1.71 -20.75 -9.24
N PHE A 54 3.00 -20.56 -9.52
CA PHE A 54 4.07 -21.24 -8.78
C PHE A 54 4.54 -20.40 -7.59
N HIS A 55 5.20 -21.07 -6.64
CA HIS A 55 5.74 -20.42 -5.46
C HIS A 55 6.71 -19.29 -5.83
N HIS A 56 6.49 -18.12 -5.24
CA HIS A 56 7.41 -17.00 -5.26
C HIS A 56 7.08 -16.06 -4.09
N ASN A 57 8.07 -15.39 -3.53
CA ASN A 57 7.89 -14.28 -2.59
C ASN A 57 8.99 -13.27 -2.88
N VAL A 58 8.62 -12.17 -3.52
CA VAL A 58 9.51 -11.11 -4.00
C VAL A 58 9.25 -9.80 -3.24
N ASP A 59 8.81 -9.95 -2.00
CA ASP A 59 8.43 -8.92 -1.03
C ASP A 59 9.64 -8.31 -0.30
N LYS A 60 10.82 -8.36 -0.92
CA LYS A 60 12.05 -7.77 -0.40
C LYS A 60 12.64 -6.89 -1.47
N ALA A 61 12.41 -5.59 -1.39
CA ALA A 61 13.12 -4.62 -2.21
C ALA A 61 13.79 -3.56 -1.34
N LEU A 62 14.96 -3.13 -1.78
CA LEU A 62 15.68 -1.96 -1.29
C LEU A 62 15.84 -1.00 -2.46
N LEU A 63 15.37 0.23 -2.29
CA LEU A 63 15.71 1.35 -3.14
C LEU A 63 16.84 2.11 -2.45
N TRP A 64 17.97 2.21 -3.14
CA TRP A 64 19.11 3.01 -2.75
C TRP A 64 19.13 4.30 -3.59
N GLY A 65 19.03 5.43 -2.91
CA GLY A 65 18.86 6.75 -3.51
C GLY A 65 19.99 7.13 -4.46
N GLY A 66 19.63 7.85 -5.52
CA GLY A 66 20.56 8.43 -6.48
C GLY A 66 21.17 9.75 -6.00
N ARG A 67 21.71 10.50 -6.97
CA ARG A 67 22.10 11.89 -6.77
C ARG A 67 21.62 12.73 -7.95
N ALA A 68 20.97 13.85 -7.67
CA ALA A 68 20.50 14.80 -8.67
C ALA A 68 20.93 16.23 -8.35
N ILE A 69 20.90 17.08 -9.37
CA ILE A 69 21.07 18.53 -9.29
C ILE A 69 19.80 19.16 -9.86
N PRO A 70 18.74 19.34 -9.04
CA PRO A 70 17.50 19.94 -9.49
C PRO A 70 17.66 21.44 -9.71
N GLN A 71 17.02 21.98 -10.74
CA GLN A 71 17.04 23.40 -11.09
C GLN A 71 15.69 23.85 -11.65
N MET A 72 15.36 25.13 -11.53
CA MET A 72 14.22 25.68 -12.27
C MET A 72 14.47 25.54 -13.78
N GLY A 73 13.44 25.19 -14.54
CA GLY A 73 13.56 24.88 -15.97
C GLY A 73 14.27 23.56 -16.30
N GLY A 74 14.71 22.76 -15.30
CA GLY A 74 15.31 21.45 -15.57
C GLY A 74 16.07 20.83 -14.40
N GLY A 75 17.35 20.55 -14.64
CA GLY A 75 18.22 19.79 -13.75
C GLY A 75 18.61 18.43 -14.34
N GLU A 76 19.49 17.74 -13.64
CA GLU A 76 20.04 16.46 -14.10
C GLU A 76 20.13 15.42 -12.97
N VAL A 77 19.93 14.15 -13.33
CA VAL A 77 20.26 13.02 -12.46
C VAL A 77 21.73 12.64 -12.70
N VAL A 78 22.57 12.89 -11.71
CA VAL A 78 24.04 12.65 -11.75
C VAL A 78 24.36 11.18 -11.48
N SER A 79 23.62 10.54 -10.57
CA SER A 79 23.77 9.13 -10.24
C SER A 79 22.40 8.47 -10.21
N PRO A 80 22.19 7.36 -10.93
CA PRO A 80 20.89 6.72 -11.01
C PRO A 80 20.51 6.11 -9.65
N ILE A 81 19.21 6.02 -9.42
CA ILE A 81 18.62 5.25 -8.32
C ILE A 81 18.94 3.76 -8.55
N ASN A 82 19.34 3.05 -7.51
CA ASN A 82 19.56 1.62 -7.58
C ASN A 82 18.45 0.88 -6.83
N VAL A 83 17.71 0.03 -7.53
CA VAL A 83 16.68 -0.83 -6.92
C VAL A 83 17.22 -2.26 -6.89
N TYR A 84 17.18 -2.88 -5.72
CA TYR A 84 17.52 -4.29 -5.51
C TYR A 84 16.23 -5.06 -5.22
N LEU A 85 15.78 -5.88 -6.17
CA LEU A 85 14.62 -6.75 -6.03
C LEU A 85 15.09 -8.14 -5.61
N ALA A 86 14.88 -8.48 -4.35
CA ALA A 86 15.28 -9.75 -3.75
C ALA A 86 14.07 -10.62 -3.44
N GLY A 87 14.33 -11.93 -3.31
CA GLY A 87 13.29 -12.85 -2.89
C GLY A 87 13.50 -14.27 -3.38
N ARG A 88 12.39 -14.99 -3.47
CA ARG A 88 12.30 -16.35 -3.96
C ARG A 88 11.40 -16.43 -5.18
N ALA A 89 11.81 -17.14 -6.21
CA ALA A 89 10.97 -17.42 -7.38
C ALA A 89 11.35 -18.78 -7.97
N THR A 90 10.36 -19.47 -8.53
CA THR A 90 10.58 -20.70 -9.30
C THR A 90 11.10 -20.33 -10.69
N ALA A 91 12.38 -20.56 -10.94
CA ALA A 91 13.01 -20.26 -12.24
C ALA A 91 12.94 -21.42 -13.24
N GLU A 92 12.63 -22.64 -12.78
CA GLU A 92 12.61 -23.85 -13.59
C GLU A 92 11.38 -24.69 -13.26
N VAL A 93 10.68 -25.16 -14.29
CA VAL A 93 9.55 -26.09 -14.17
C VAL A 93 9.74 -27.18 -15.21
N GLY A 94 10.05 -28.40 -14.78
CA GLY A 94 10.44 -29.47 -15.68
C GLY A 94 11.71 -29.11 -16.45
N ALA A 95 11.63 -29.06 -17.78
CA ALA A 95 12.73 -28.65 -18.66
C ALA A 95 12.66 -27.18 -19.08
N GLU A 96 11.62 -26.45 -18.67
CA GLU A 96 11.43 -25.04 -19.07
C GLU A 96 12.09 -24.08 -18.08
N HIS A 97 12.80 -23.10 -18.64
CA HIS A 97 13.37 -21.98 -17.90
C HIS A 97 12.46 -20.76 -18.01
N ILE A 98 12.20 -20.11 -16.86
CA ILE A 98 11.41 -18.89 -16.75
C ILE A 98 12.37 -17.71 -16.60
N PRO A 99 12.27 -16.66 -17.44
CA PRO A 99 13.21 -15.54 -17.44
C PRO A 99 12.89 -14.54 -16.31
N ILE A 100 13.18 -14.92 -15.07
CA ILE A 100 12.82 -14.16 -13.85
C ILE A 100 13.37 -12.73 -13.89
N GLU A 101 14.62 -12.56 -14.32
CA GLU A 101 15.28 -11.24 -14.37
C GLU A 101 14.62 -10.32 -15.40
N GLU A 102 14.32 -10.82 -16.59
CA GLU A 102 13.62 -10.07 -17.64
C GLU A 102 12.25 -9.60 -17.15
N ILE A 103 11.48 -10.51 -16.55
CA ILE A 103 10.15 -10.20 -15.99
C ILE A 103 10.25 -9.11 -14.92
N ALA A 104 11.23 -9.20 -14.02
CA ALA A 104 11.45 -8.20 -12.96
C ALA A 104 11.79 -6.83 -13.55
N VAL A 105 12.71 -6.77 -14.51
CA VAL A 105 13.17 -5.52 -15.13
C VAL A 105 12.03 -4.87 -15.93
N GLU A 106 11.32 -5.64 -16.76
CA GLU A 106 10.24 -5.13 -17.61
C GLU A 106 9.04 -4.65 -16.78
N SER A 107 8.61 -5.45 -15.80
CA SER A 107 7.49 -5.07 -14.92
C SER A 107 7.80 -3.81 -14.12
N SER A 108 9.04 -3.67 -13.64
CA SER A 108 9.50 -2.50 -12.91
C SER A 108 9.55 -1.24 -13.79
N ARG A 109 10.14 -1.33 -14.98
CA ARG A 109 10.18 -0.22 -15.94
C ARG A 109 8.79 0.22 -16.36
N SER A 110 7.90 -0.74 -16.63
CA SER A 110 6.50 -0.48 -16.97
C SER A 110 5.77 0.25 -15.84
N TRP A 111 5.95 -0.21 -14.59
CA TRP A 111 5.37 0.43 -13.42
C TRP A 111 5.89 1.86 -13.25
N LEU A 112 7.22 2.07 -13.27
CA LEU A 112 7.82 3.40 -13.12
C LEU A 112 7.32 4.37 -14.20
N ARG A 113 7.33 3.96 -15.47
CA ARG A 113 6.85 4.78 -16.59
C ARG A 113 5.38 5.16 -16.44
N GLY A 114 4.54 4.22 -15.98
CA GLY A 114 3.11 4.47 -15.78
C GLY A 114 2.78 5.25 -14.52
N LYS A 115 3.74 5.42 -13.59
CA LYS A 115 3.49 5.98 -12.26
C LYS A 115 4.27 7.25 -11.93
N LEU A 116 5.41 7.51 -12.56
CA LEU A 116 6.26 8.67 -12.31
C LEU A 116 6.50 9.44 -13.60
N HIS A 117 5.73 10.50 -13.83
CA HIS A 117 5.67 11.18 -15.13
C HIS A 117 6.98 11.91 -15.52
N ALA A 118 7.83 12.24 -14.54
CA ALA A 118 9.09 12.93 -14.76
C ALA A 118 10.33 12.03 -14.67
N LEU A 119 10.17 10.78 -14.27
CA LEU A 119 11.25 9.81 -14.15
C LEU A 119 11.40 9.00 -15.45
N ASP A 120 12.62 8.96 -15.99
CA ASP A 120 13.00 8.07 -17.08
C ASP A 120 13.59 6.77 -16.47
N PRO A 121 12.89 5.62 -16.54
CA PRO A 121 13.36 4.40 -15.88
C PRO A 121 14.54 3.74 -16.59
N GLU A 122 14.79 4.03 -17.86
CA GLU A 122 15.96 3.54 -18.60
C GLU A 122 17.23 4.30 -18.18
N ARG A 123 17.12 5.62 -18.02
CA ARG A 123 18.26 6.48 -17.70
C ARG A 123 18.50 6.58 -16.20
N HIS A 124 17.46 6.85 -15.43
CA HIS A 124 17.57 7.28 -14.02
C HIS A 124 17.54 6.13 -13.02
N VAL A 125 17.25 4.89 -13.44
CA VAL A 125 17.13 3.74 -12.54
C VAL A 125 17.98 2.56 -13.01
N ARG A 126 18.56 1.83 -12.07
CA ARG A 126 19.21 0.54 -12.27
C ARG A 126 18.47 -0.51 -11.44
N ILE A 127 18.03 -1.58 -12.09
CA ILE A 127 17.27 -2.66 -11.44
C ILE A 127 18.21 -3.86 -11.33
N ASN A 128 18.42 -4.32 -10.11
CA ASN A 128 19.27 -5.45 -9.76
C ASN A 128 18.38 -6.57 -9.20
N VAL A 129 18.39 -7.74 -9.84
CA VAL A 129 17.52 -8.85 -9.46
C VAL A 129 18.31 -9.89 -8.68
N LEU A 130 17.94 -10.08 -7.42
CA LEU A 130 18.61 -10.93 -6.43
C LEU A 130 17.68 -12.07 -5.97
N THR A 131 17.02 -12.73 -6.91
CA THR A 131 16.13 -13.87 -6.64
C THR A 131 16.91 -15.19 -6.60
N ARG A 132 16.49 -16.10 -5.72
CA ARG A 132 16.97 -17.49 -5.70
C ARG A 132 15.81 -18.49 -5.66
N PRO A 133 16.05 -19.78 -5.95
CA PRO A 133 15.06 -20.81 -5.70
C PRO A 133 14.60 -20.86 -4.24
N VAL A 134 13.40 -21.41 -4.05
CA VAL A 134 12.74 -21.60 -2.76
C VAL A 134 13.46 -22.69 -1.94
N SER A 135 13.38 -22.68 -0.60
CA SER A 135 13.90 -23.78 0.22
C SER A 135 13.14 -25.08 -0.03
N GLN A 136 13.81 -26.22 0.15
CA GLN A 136 13.23 -27.54 -0.10
C GLN A 136 11.95 -27.79 0.72
N ASP A 137 11.93 -27.38 1.99
CA ASP A 137 10.75 -27.58 2.87
C ASP A 137 9.51 -26.80 2.39
N LEU A 138 9.69 -25.55 1.95
CA LEU A 138 8.59 -24.74 1.42
C LEU A 138 8.15 -25.22 0.03
N GLN A 139 9.07 -25.76 -0.78
CA GLN A 139 8.70 -26.44 -2.03
C GLN A 139 7.84 -27.67 -1.76
N ALA A 140 8.20 -28.50 -0.77
CA ALA A 140 7.42 -29.68 -0.40
C ALA A 140 6.03 -29.31 0.14
N LEU A 141 5.93 -28.22 0.93
CA LEU A 141 4.64 -27.70 1.39
C LEU A 141 3.78 -27.22 0.22
N PHE A 142 4.37 -26.51 -0.73
CA PHE A 142 3.66 -26.04 -1.93
C PHE A 142 3.22 -27.21 -2.83
N ALA A 143 4.06 -28.23 -2.99
CA ALA A 143 3.72 -29.44 -3.74
C ALA A 143 2.58 -30.23 -3.10
N ARG A 144 2.56 -30.34 -1.76
CA ARG A 144 1.41 -30.89 -1.01
C ARG A 144 0.16 -30.04 -1.20
N SER A 145 0.31 -28.72 -1.20
CA SER A 145 -0.79 -27.78 -1.44
C SER A 145 -1.42 -27.96 -2.82
N ALA A 146 -0.65 -28.36 -3.84
CA ALA A 146 -1.15 -28.66 -5.18
C ALA A 146 -1.94 -29.99 -5.27
N GLN A 147 -1.90 -30.83 -4.23
CA GLN A 147 -2.67 -32.09 -4.16
C GLN A 147 -4.05 -31.90 -3.52
N GLY A 148 -4.30 -30.75 -2.87
CA GLY A 148 -5.57 -30.43 -2.22
C GLY A 148 -6.35 -29.34 -2.92
N ASP A 149 -7.64 -29.23 -2.61
CA ASP A 149 -8.52 -28.21 -3.21
C ASP A 149 -8.28 -26.79 -2.66
N VAL A 150 -7.68 -26.66 -1.48
CA VAL A 150 -7.42 -25.37 -0.83
C VAL A 150 -5.92 -25.22 -0.56
N PRO A 151 -5.32 -24.06 -0.91
CA PRO A 151 -3.93 -23.83 -0.62
C PRO A 151 -3.61 -23.92 0.87
N LEU A 152 -2.39 -24.37 1.20
CA LEU A 152 -1.88 -24.37 2.57
C LEU A 152 -1.17 -23.03 2.86
N CYS A 153 -1.31 -22.54 4.09
CA CYS A 153 -0.62 -21.36 4.59
C CYS A 153 0.90 -21.58 4.51
N ASN A 154 1.61 -20.66 3.88
CA ASN A 154 3.07 -20.73 3.77
C ASN A 154 3.82 -20.27 5.03
N ASP A 155 3.12 -19.64 5.97
CA ASP A 155 3.67 -19.01 7.17
C ASP A 155 2.61 -18.95 8.28
N THR A 156 3.03 -18.58 9.49
CA THR A 156 2.16 -18.21 10.61
C THR A 156 2.13 -16.68 10.70
N SER A 157 1.10 -16.05 10.16
CA SER A 157 1.01 -14.59 10.00
C SER A 157 -0.35 -14.06 10.42
N ILE A 158 -0.43 -12.73 10.54
CA ILE A 158 -1.60 -12.00 11.04
C ILE A 158 -2.07 -11.00 9.99
N GLY A 159 -3.36 -11.00 9.69
CA GLY A 159 -4.05 -9.94 8.94
C GLY A 159 -4.92 -9.10 9.88
N VAL A 160 -4.93 -7.79 9.67
CA VAL A 160 -5.73 -6.84 10.45
C VAL A 160 -6.39 -5.84 9.50
N GLY A 161 -7.67 -5.54 9.75
CA GLY A 161 -8.41 -4.53 9.00
C GLY A 161 -9.57 -3.96 9.82
N HIS A 162 -9.98 -2.74 9.49
CA HIS A 162 -11.07 -2.05 10.18
C HIS A 162 -12.00 -1.33 9.20
N ALA A 163 -13.22 -1.08 9.65
CA ALA A 163 -14.21 -0.28 8.92
C ALA A 163 -15.25 0.34 9.89
N PRO A 164 -15.87 1.48 9.55
CA PRO A 164 -15.46 2.36 8.46
C PRO A 164 -14.11 3.02 8.81
N LEU A 165 -13.48 3.62 7.79
CA LEU A 165 -12.38 4.54 8.03
C LEU A 165 -12.88 5.77 8.80
N SER A 166 -12.05 6.34 9.66
CA SER A 166 -12.37 7.58 10.38
C SER A 166 -12.47 8.78 9.43
N ARG A 167 -13.03 9.89 9.92
CA ARG A 167 -13.08 11.17 9.19
C ARG A 167 -11.68 11.64 8.76
N LEU A 168 -10.67 11.44 9.61
CA LEU A 168 -9.28 11.83 9.32
C LEU A 168 -8.63 10.89 8.29
N GLU A 169 -8.86 9.59 8.41
CA GLU A 169 -8.39 8.57 7.47
C GLU A 169 -8.96 8.82 6.06
N GLN A 170 -10.26 9.09 5.95
CA GLN A 170 -10.94 9.41 4.69
C GLN A 170 -10.38 10.71 4.07
N LEU A 171 -10.14 11.74 4.88
CA LEU A 171 -9.57 13.00 4.42
C LEU A 171 -8.19 12.80 3.79
N VAL A 172 -7.29 12.06 4.44
CA VAL A 172 -5.93 11.83 3.93
C VAL A 172 -5.96 11.08 2.60
N LEU A 173 -6.80 10.04 2.48
CA LEU A 173 -6.99 9.33 1.21
C LEU A 173 -7.60 10.23 0.14
N ALA A 174 -8.56 11.09 0.48
CA ALA A 174 -9.20 11.99 -0.46
C ALA A 174 -8.20 13.02 -1.03
N ILE A 175 -7.33 13.59 -0.18
CA ILE A 175 -6.27 14.50 -0.63
C ILE A 175 -5.32 13.77 -1.57
N ASP A 176 -4.79 12.60 -1.18
CA ASP A 176 -3.87 11.84 -2.03
C ASP A 176 -4.52 11.44 -3.37
N LYS A 177 -5.78 11.01 -3.35
CA LYS A 177 -6.52 10.62 -4.56
C LYS A 177 -6.76 11.80 -5.49
N GLN A 178 -7.15 12.96 -4.96
CA GLN A 178 -7.40 14.15 -5.77
C GLN A 178 -6.11 14.64 -6.43
N ILE A 179 -5.01 14.59 -5.68
CA ILE A 179 -3.68 14.88 -6.17
C ILE A 179 -3.31 13.84 -7.25
N ASN A 180 -3.20 12.56 -6.93
CA ASN A 180 -2.66 11.54 -7.83
C ASN A 180 -3.57 11.17 -9.00
N GLY A 181 -4.86 11.52 -8.94
CA GLY A 181 -5.86 11.30 -9.98
C GLY A 181 -5.89 12.35 -11.10
N ARG A 182 -5.10 13.41 -10.99
CA ARG A 182 -4.93 14.44 -12.04
C ARG A 182 -4.31 13.88 -13.32
N ASP A 183 -4.57 14.50 -14.47
CA ASP A 183 -3.78 14.25 -15.67
C ASP A 183 -2.41 14.96 -15.54
N ARG A 184 -1.42 14.24 -15.04
CA ARG A 184 -0.09 14.81 -14.70
C ARG A 184 0.68 15.34 -15.90
N SER A 185 0.25 15.02 -17.11
CA SER A 185 0.86 15.56 -18.33
C SER A 185 0.44 17.01 -18.62
N SER A 186 -0.71 17.44 -18.09
CA SER A 186 -1.33 18.73 -18.41
C SER A 186 -1.76 19.51 -17.17
N GLU A 187 -2.24 18.83 -16.13
CA GLU A 187 -2.75 19.39 -14.89
C GLU A 187 -1.68 19.34 -13.79
N LYS A 188 -1.19 20.53 -13.39
CA LYS A 188 -0.19 20.70 -12.33
C LYS A 188 1.02 19.74 -12.51
N PRO A 189 1.69 19.74 -13.69
CA PRO A 189 2.82 18.85 -13.95
C PRO A 189 4.02 19.12 -13.02
N ALA A 190 4.09 20.33 -12.44
CA ALA A 190 5.08 20.67 -11.43
C ALA A 190 4.94 19.85 -10.14
N TRP A 191 3.75 19.31 -9.83
CA TRP A 191 3.59 18.46 -8.64
C TRP A 191 4.13 17.07 -8.98
N GLY A 192 5.16 16.62 -8.26
CA GLY A 192 5.69 15.27 -8.37
C GLY A 192 4.74 14.24 -7.75
N GLU A 193 5.15 12.99 -7.79
CA GLU A 193 4.42 11.88 -7.20
C GLU A 193 4.87 11.52 -5.80
N ASP A 194 6.07 11.96 -5.38
CA ASP A 194 6.50 11.86 -3.99
C ASP A 194 5.80 12.91 -3.15
N ILE A 195 4.67 12.46 -2.60
CA ILE A 195 3.79 13.24 -1.77
C ILE A 195 3.57 12.49 -0.48
N LYS A 196 3.92 13.09 0.64
CA LYS A 196 3.70 12.53 1.97
C LYS A 196 2.74 13.41 2.74
N ILE A 197 1.62 12.85 3.16
CA ILE A 197 0.58 13.56 3.90
C ILE A 197 0.61 13.05 5.33
N MET A 198 0.83 13.94 6.27
CA MET A 198 0.69 13.70 7.70
C MET A 198 -0.47 14.55 8.21
N ALA A 199 -1.42 13.92 8.89
CA ALA A 199 -2.59 14.58 9.46
C ALA A 199 -2.66 14.30 10.96
N ILE A 200 -2.78 15.37 11.73
CA ILE A 200 -2.91 15.32 13.19
C ILE A 200 -4.20 16.04 13.57
N ARG A 201 -5.11 15.31 14.21
CA ARG A 201 -6.32 15.87 14.80
C ARG A 201 -6.18 15.90 16.31
N SER A 202 -6.47 17.04 16.93
CA SER A 202 -6.59 17.18 18.39
C SER A 202 -7.92 17.88 18.70
N GLY A 203 -8.87 17.13 19.27
CA GLY A 203 -10.27 17.56 19.32
C GLY A 203 -10.82 17.81 17.91
N GLU A 204 -11.28 19.04 17.66
CA GLU A 204 -11.74 19.50 16.34
C GLU A 204 -10.64 20.16 15.48
N LYS A 205 -9.47 20.47 16.07
CA LYS A 205 -8.38 21.13 15.35
C LYS A 205 -7.62 20.15 14.50
N LEU A 206 -7.41 20.51 13.24
CA LEU A 206 -6.66 19.73 12.28
C LEU A 206 -5.37 20.45 11.88
N ARG A 207 -4.25 19.75 11.92
CA ARG A 207 -3.01 20.15 11.25
C ARG A 207 -2.66 19.13 10.18
N LEU A 208 -2.55 19.60 8.94
CA LEU A 208 -2.08 18.84 7.79
C LEU A 208 -0.68 19.31 7.43
N THR A 209 0.24 18.36 7.24
CA THR A 209 1.56 18.62 6.68
C THR A 209 1.72 17.79 5.42
N ILE A 210 1.94 18.46 4.29
CA ILE A 210 2.10 17.84 2.97
C ILE A 210 3.52 18.12 2.49
N ALA A 211 4.35 17.09 2.40
CA ALA A 211 5.59 17.16 1.64
C ALA A 211 5.27 16.77 0.20
N CYS A 212 5.64 17.60 -0.77
CA CYS A 212 5.41 17.37 -2.19
C CYS A 212 6.67 17.77 -2.96
N ALA A 213 7.33 16.78 -3.56
CA ALA A 213 8.43 17.01 -4.47
C ALA A 213 7.93 17.82 -5.67
N MET A 214 8.52 18.99 -5.93
CA MET A 214 8.16 19.79 -7.12
C MET A 214 9.15 19.53 -8.25
N VAL A 215 8.66 19.33 -9.47
CA VAL A 215 9.48 19.01 -10.64
C VAL A 215 9.97 20.29 -11.32
N GLY A 216 11.28 20.54 -11.25
CA GLY A 216 11.88 21.82 -11.65
C GLY A 216 11.71 22.19 -13.12
N ARG A 217 11.64 21.22 -14.03
CA ARG A 217 11.44 21.49 -15.47
C ARG A 217 10.11 22.17 -15.82
N TYR A 218 9.13 22.15 -14.92
CA TYR A 218 7.84 22.82 -15.10
C TYR A 218 7.71 24.10 -14.29
N LEU A 219 8.79 24.55 -13.65
CA LEU A 219 8.83 25.76 -12.84
C LEU A 219 9.78 26.77 -13.45
N VAL A 220 9.32 28.00 -13.61
CA VAL A 220 10.11 29.09 -14.20
C VAL A 220 11.05 29.70 -13.17
N ASP A 221 10.54 29.97 -11.97
CA ASP A 221 11.24 30.66 -10.90
C ASP A 221 10.66 30.29 -9.52
N ILE A 222 11.15 30.97 -8.48
CA ILE A 222 10.71 30.76 -7.10
C ILE A 222 9.25 31.19 -6.88
N ASP A 223 8.76 32.20 -7.61
CA ASP A 223 7.39 32.70 -7.44
C ASP A 223 6.39 31.69 -8.00
N ASP A 224 6.71 31.04 -9.12
CA ASP A 224 5.93 29.92 -9.65
C ASP A 224 5.90 28.74 -8.66
N TYR A 225 7.04 28.36 -8.08
CA TYR A 225 7.11 27.33 -7.03
C TYR A 225 6.19 27.66 -5.84
N LEU A 226 6.24 28.90 -5.35
CA LEU A 226 5.40 29.36 -4.25
C LEU A 226 3.91 29.40 -4.63
N CYS A 227 3.60 29.73 -5.88
CA CYS A 227 2.24 29.64 -6.42
C CYS A 227 1.72 28.20 -6.40
N GLN A 228 2.49 27.24 -6.94
CA GLN A 228 2.12 25.81 -6.91
C GLN A 228 1.87 25.31 -5.47
N LYS A 229 2.75 25.70 -4.54
CA LYS A 229 2.63 25.40 -3.12
C LYS A 229 1.34 25.95 -2.50
N ALA A 230 0.99 27.20 -2.81
CA ALA A 230 -0.23 27.85 -2.32
C ALA A 230 -1.49 27.20 -2.90
N GLU A 231 -1.46 26.75 -4.15
CA GLU A 231 -2.57 26.04 -4.78
C GLU A 231 -2.81 24.66 -4.15
N LEU A 232 -1.73 23.90 -3.88
CA LEU A 232 -1.83 22.63 -3.16
C LEU A 232 -2.37 22.82 -1.74
N GLN A 233 -1.91 23.88 -1.07
CA GLN A 233 -2.41 24.26 0.26
C GLN A 233 -3.92 24.57 0.23
N ARG A 234 -4.39 25.32 -0.78
CA ARG A 234 -5.81 25.62 -0.98
C ARG A 234 -6.63 24.35 -1.25
N LEU A 235 -6.15 23.49 -2.15
CA LEU A 235 -6.79 22.21 -2.45
C LEU A 235 -7.01 21.37 -1.19
N ALA A 236 -5.97 21.21 -0.37
CA ALA A 236 -6.06 20.43 0.86
C ALA A 236 -7.02 21.05 1.88
N ARG A 237 -7.06 22.39 2.02
CA ARG A 237 -8.04 23.09 2.88
C ARG A 237 -9.46 22.88 2.40
N ASP A 238 -9.72 22.96 1.10
CA ASP A 238 -11.06 22.79 0.53
C ASP A 238 -11.58 21.36 0.79
N ILE A 239 -10.72 20.35 0.61
CA ILE A 239 -11.06 18.95 0.91
C ILE A 239 -11.26 18.75 2.41
N ALA A 240 -10.44 19.36 3.26
CA ALA A 240 -10.60 19.30 4.72
C ALA A 240 -11.94 19.89 5.18
N ALA A 241 -12.33 21.04 4.63
CA ALA A 241 -13.61 21.67 4.90
C ALA A 241 -14.79 20.79 4.45
N ALA A 242 -14.69 20.14 3.28
CA ALA A 242 -15.68 19.19 2.79
C ALA A 242 -15.83 17.95 3.69
N HIS A 243 -14.76 17.57 4.41
CA HIS A 243 -14.78 16.51 5.43
C HIS A 243 -15.14 17.03 6.84
N GLY A 244 -15.64 18.27 6.96
CA GLY A 244 -16.13 18.83 8.22
C GLY A 244 -15.05 19.42 9.14
N PHE A 245 -13.80 19.54 8.69
CA PHE A 245 -12.74 20.20 9.46
C PHE A 245 -12.73 21.71 9.17
N ARG A 246 -13.38 22.50 10.04
CA ARG A 246 -13.45 23.97 9.90
C ARG A 246 -12.18 24.68 10.36
N GLU A 247 -11.57 24.20 11.44
CA GLU A 247 -10.29 24.71 11.96
C GLU A 247 -9.15 23.82 11.42
N CYS A 248 -8.60 24.20 10.27
CA CYS A 248 -7.54 23.45 9.59
C CYS A 248 -6.33 24.33 9.27
N GLU A 249 -5.19 23.99 9.87
CA GLU A 249 -3.87 24.49 9.46
C GLU A 249 -3.28 23.53 8.43
N VAL A 250 -2.80 24.06 7.31
CA VAL A 250 -2.18 23.26 6.25
C VAL A 250 -0.81 23.82 5.95
N ASP A 251 0.23 23.01 6.15
CA ASP A 251 1.60 23.33 5.78
C ASP A 251 2.01 22.47 4.60
N VAL A 252 2.47 23.10 3.53
CA VAL A 252 3.10 22.41 2.40
C VAL A 252 4.60 22.64 2.49
N ASN A 253 5.43 21.61 2.29
CA ASN A 253 6.90 21.71 2.25
C ASN A 253 7.46 22.59 3.39
N ASN A 254 7.16 22.23 4.64
CA ASN A 254 7.49 23.04 5.82
C ASN A 254 9.01 23.23 6.05
N ALA A 255 9.83 22.39 5.42
CA ALA A 255 11.29 22.49 5.44
C ALA A 255 11.84 23.66 4.59
N ASP A 256 11.03 24.21 3.67
CA ASP A 256 11.49 25.24 2.75
C ASP A 256 12.02 26.49 3.48
N ARG A 257 13.10 27.05 2.93
CA ARG A 257 13.63 28.39 3.21
C ARG A 257 13.87 29.10 1.87
N PRO A 258 12.83 29.70 1.25
CA PRO A 258 12.91 30.30 -0.08
C PRO A 258 13.99 31.37 -0.22
N ALA A 259 14.19 32.18 0.83
CA ALA A 259 15.20 33.24 0.85
C ALA A 259 16.65 32.72 0.69
N SER A 260 16.92 31.48 1.07
CA SER A 260 18.22 30.83 0.88
C SER A 260 18.24 29.84 -0.30
N GLY A 261 17.18 29.81 -1.12
CA GLY A 261 17.02 28.86 -2.22
C GLY A 261 16.84 27.39 -1.80
N ASN A 262 16.66 27.11 -0.51
CA ASN A 262 16.44 25.75 -0.01
C ASN A 262 14.95 25.43 -0.12
N ILE A 263 14.56 24.72 -1.17
CA ILE A 263 13.18 24.36 -1.47
C ILE A 263 13.11 22.90 -1.91
N TYR A 264 11.95 22.27 -1.73
CA TYR A 264 11.78 20.88 -2.16
C TYR A 264 11.59 20.75 -3.68
N LEU A 265 12.69 20.86 -4.41
CA LEU A 265 12.78 20.76 -5.87
C LEU A 265 13.42 19.43 -6.28
N THR A 266 12.93 18.84 -7.38
CA THR A 266 13.38 17.57 -7.93
C THR A 266 13.44 17.61 -9.47
N VAL A 267 14.18 16.70 -10.08
CA VAL A 267 14.25 16.45 -11.52
C VAL A 267 13.16 15.48 -11.96
N THR A 268 12.89 14.48 -11.12
CA THR A 268 12.09 13.28 -11.45
C THR A 268 10.77 13.18 -10.71
N GLY A 269 10.50 14.08 -9.76
CA GLY A 269 9.28 14.07 -8.95
C GLY A 269 9.30 13.08 -7.77
N THR A 270 10.47 12.54 -7.42
CA THR A 270 10.70 11.69 -6.24
C THR A 270 11.97 12.06 -5.50
N SER A 271 11.97 12.03 -4.16
CA SER A 271 13.20 12.24 -3.36
C SER A 271 14.21 11.12 -3.51
N ALA A 272 13.82 9.97 -4.07
CA ALA A 272 14.73 8.89 -4.39
C ALA A 272 15.93 9.35 -5.24
N GLU A 273 15.78 10.40 -6.05
CA GLU A 273 16.88 10.96 -6.83
C GLU A 273 17.97 11.64 -6.01
N ALA A 274 17.70 11.97 -4.74
CA ALA A 274 18.52 12.84 -3.89
C ALA A 274 18.93 12.16 -2.56
N GLY A 275 19.06 10.83 -2.57
CA GLY A 275 19.64 10.07 -1.45
C GLY A 275 18.64 9.52 -0.43
N ASP A 276 17.33 9.71 -0.63
CA ASP A 276 16.33 9.03 0.19
C ASP A 276 16.17 7.57 -0.26
N ASP A 277 16.32 6.65 0.69
CA ASP A 277 16.17 5.21 0.47
C ASP A 277 14.72 4.74 0.73
N GLY A 278 14.38 3.57 0.19
CA GLY A 278 13.07 2.95 0.36
C GLY A 278 13.15 1.45 0.59
N GLN A 279 12.13 0.89 1.25
CA GLN A 279 12.05 -0.56 1.45
C GLN A 279 10.59 -1.07 1.47
N VAL A 280 10.38 -2.27 0.94
CA VAL A 280 9.06 -2.96 0.98
C VAL A 280 8.55 -3.06 2.40
N GLY A 281 7.26 -2.76 2.60
CA GLY A 281 6.58 -2.87 3.88
C GLY A 281 6.86 -1.74 4.87
N ARG A 282 7.64 -0.71 4.49
CA ARG A 282 7.89 0.49 5.31
C ARG A 282 6.91 1.64 5.01
N GLY A 283 6.00 1.41 4.06
CA GLY A 283 4.96 2.34 3.66
C GLY A 283 3.61 2.06 4.31
N ASN A 284 2.56 2.30 3.53
CA ASN A 284 1.16 2.21 3.94
C ASN A 284 0.75 0.76 4.24
N ARG A 285 -0.35 0.58 4.98
CA ARG A 285 -1.01 -0.73 5.16
C ARG A 285 -1.99 -0.98 4.01
N VAL A 286 -2.65 -2.14 4.02
CA VAL A 286 -3.64 -2.54 3.00
C VAL A 286 -4.78 -1.56 2.77
N ASN A 287 -5.10 -0.72 3.76
CA ASN A 287 -6.09 0.35 3.65
C ASN A 287 -5.53 1.65 3.02
N GLY A 288 -4.27 1.67 2.61
CA GLY A 288 -3.59 2.82 2.03
C GLY A 288 -3.07 3.82 3.06
N LEU A 289 -3.08 3.49 4.35
CA LEU A 289 -2.74 4.44 5.43
C LEU A 289 -1.78 3.83 6.46
N ILE A 290 -1.15 4.71 7.23
CA ILE A 290 -0.45 4.41 8.47
C ILE A 290 -1.26 5.06 9.60
N THR A 291 -1.84 4.23 10.45
CA THR A 291 -2.85 4.65 11.44
C THR A 291 -2.43 4.19 12.83
N PRO A 292 -1.47 4.86 13.50
CA PRO A 292 -0.95 4.44 14.81
C PRO A 292 -2.00 4.34 15.92
N CYS A 293 -3.16 4.99 15.76
CA CYS A 293 -4.30 4.89 16.67
C CYS A 293 -5.22 3.68 16.40
N ARG A 294 -4.83 2.79 15.48
CA ARG A 294 -5.54 1.56 15.10
C ARG A 294 -4.62 0.35 15.20
N PRO A 295 -5.15 -0.86 15.42
CA PRO A 295 -4.40 -2.08 15.21
C PRO A 295 -3.88 -2.17 13.77
N MET A 296 -2.61 -2.55 13.59
CA MET A 296 -1.99 -2.73 12.27
C MET A 296 -1.18 -4.01 12.25
N SER A 297 -1.23 -4.73 11.12
CA SER A 297 -0.25 -5.79 10.84
C SER A 297 1.05 -5.20 10.29
N LEU A 298 2.18 -5.73 10.79
CA LEU A 298 3.51 -5.41 10.27
C LEU A 298 3.86 -6.23 9.01
N GLU A 299 3.00 -7.17 8.61
CA GLU A 299 3.15 -7.91 7.37
C GLU A 299 3.19 -6.95 6.17
N ALA A 300 4.31 -6.92 5.46
CA ALA A 300 4.36 -6.31 4.13
C ALA A 300 3.48 -7.13 3.17
N VAL A 301 2.61 -6.51 2.38
CA VAL A 301 1.72 -7.27 1.47
C VAL A 301 2.23 -7.34 0.04
N ALA A 302 2.98 -6.31 -0.39
CA ALA A 302 3.49 -6.19 -1.73
C ALA A 302 4.52 -7.28 -2.05
N GLY A 303 4.39 -7.94 -3.20
CA GLY A 303 5.35 -8.93 -3.69
C GLY A 303 5.18 -10.35 -3.12
N LYS A 304 4.26 -10.55 -2.18
CA LYS A 304 3.92 -11.86 -1.63
C LYS A 304 3.03 -12.66 -2.58
N ASN A 305 3.21 -13.98 -2.57
CA ASN A 305 2.39 -14.90 -3.35
C ASN A 305 0.89 -14.71 -3.05
N PRO A 306 0.04 -14.44 -4.06
CA PRO A 306 -1.37 -14.20 -3.84
C PRO A 306 -2.19 -15.48 -3.59
N ALA A 307 -1.63 -16.67 -3.82
CA ALA A 307 -2.35 -17.94 -3.67
C ALA A 307 -2.20 -18.56 -2.27
N SER A 308 -1.06 -18.39 -1.61
CA SER A 308 -0.77 -19.08 -0.33
C SER A 308 -0.23 -18.20 0.79
N HIS A 309 0.18 -16.96 0.51
CA HIS A 309 0.76 -16.11 1.54
C HIS A 309 -0.31 -15.37 2.36
N ILE A 310 -0.59 -15.89 3.55
CA ILE A 310 -1.65 -15.36 4.41
C ILE A 310 -1.38 -13.94 4.93
N GLY A 311 -0.13 -13.50 5.10
CA GLY A 311 0.16 -12.08 5.40
C GLY A 311 -0.45 -11.11 4.37
N LYS A 312 -0.52 -11.50 3.08
CA LYS A 312 -1.19 -10.73 2.02
C LYS A 312 -2.71 -10.99 2.02
N ILE A 313 -3.10 -12.26 1.99
CA ILE A 313 -4.51 -12.68 1.83
C ILE A 313 -5.34 -12.21 3.03
N TYR A 314 -4.89 -12.47 4.26
CA TYR A 314 -5.63 -12.13 5.48
C TYR A 314 -5.65 -10.64 5.76
N SER A 315 -4.63 -9.88 5.34
CA SER A 315 -4.68 -8.42 5.46
C SER A 315 -5.82 -7.84 4.60
N VAL A 316 -6.03 -8.34 3.38
CA VAL A 316 -7.19 -7.92 2.58
C VAL A 316 -8.51 -8.49 3.09
N LEU A 317 -8.52 -9.78 3.45
CA LEU A 317 -9.73 -10.46 3.91
C LEU A 317 -10.29 -9.84 5.19
N SER A 318 -9.43 -9.52 6.17
CA SER A 318 -9.84 -8.84 7.41
C SER A 318 -10.49 -7.48 7.14
N ARG A 319 -9.94 -6.67 6.23
CA ARG A 319 -10.57 -5.42 5.77
C ARG A 319 -11.94 -5.69 5.16
N GLN A 320 -12.05 -6.67 4.25
CA GLN A 320 -13.31 -7.00 3.59
C GLN A 320 -14.36 -7.49 4.61
N VAL A 321 -13.98 -8.32 5.59
CA VAL A 321 -14.87 -8.77 6.67
C VAL A 321 -15.36 -7.56 7.47
N ALA A 322 -14.48 -6.69 7.94
CA ALA A 322 -14.86 -5.50 8.70
C ALA A 322 -15.84 -4.60 7.92
N GLN A 323 -15.56 -4.34 6.64
CA GLN A 323 -16.44 -3.56 5.76
C GLN A 323 -17.83 -4.19 5.62
N SER A 324 -17.87 -5.52 5.48
CA SER A 324 -19.12 -6.26 5.29
C SER A 324 -19.96 -6.31 6.56
N VAL A 325 -19.31 -6.49 7.72
CA VAL A 325 -19.97 -6.43 9.03
C VAL A 325 -20.65 -5.08 9.22
N VAL A 326 -19.96 -3.97 8.97
CA VAL A 326 -20.56 -2.62 9.10
C VAL A 326 -21.69 -2.40 8.08
N ALA A 327 -21.55 -2.90 6.85
CA ALA A 327 -22.55 -2.71 5.81
C ALA A 327 -23.83 -3.53 6.03
N GLU A 328 -23.70 -4.75 6.55
CA GLU A 328 -24.77 -5.76 6.62
C GLU A 328 -25.38 -5.90 8.03
N VAL A 329 -24.65 -5.48 9.07
CA VAL A 329 -25.12 -5.48 10.47
C VAL A 329 -25.36 -4.04 10.93
N LYS A 330 -26.58 -3.56 10.75
CA LYS A 330 -26.99 -2.15 11.01
C LYS A 330 -26.72 -1.69 12.44
N GLU A 331 -26.69 -2.62 13.39
CA GLU A 331 -26.41 -2.39 14.81
C GLU A 331 -24.92 -2.12 15.09
N THR A 332 -24.04 -2.36 14.12
CA THR A 332 -22.60 -2.14 14.21
C THR A 332 -22.23 -0.78 13.62
N ALA A 333 -21.61 0.09 14.42
CA ALA A 333 -21.07 1.38 14.00
C ALA A 333 -19.64 1.28 13.44
N HIS A 334 -18.85 0.36 13.98
CA HIS A 334 -17.47 0.11 13.58
C HIS A 334 -17.08 -1.34 13.86
N ALA A 335 -16.20 -1.91 13.05
CA ALA A 335 -15.65 -3.24 13.23
C ALA A 335 -14.14 -3.25 12.99
N GLU A 336 -13.41 -3.97 13.84
CA GLU A 336 -12.02 -4.34 13.65
C GLU A 336 -11.95 -5.86 13.53
N CYS A 337 -11.28 -6.37 12.50
CA CYS A 337 -11.12 -7.79 12.25
C CYS A 337 -9.64 -8.15 12.30
N LEU A 338 -9.33 -9.19 13.07
CA LEU A 338 -8.02 -9.82 13.16
C LEU A 338 -8.14 -11.29 12.76
N ILE A 339 -7.26 -11.74 11.87
CA ILE A 339 -7.21 -13.12 11.40
C ILE A 339 -5.79 -13.63 11.60
N VAL A 340 -5.63 -14.77 12.29
CA VAL A 340 -4.34 -15.44 12.44
C VAL A 340 -4.38 -16.76 11.70
N GLY A 341 -3.37 -17.03 10.88
CA GLY A 341 -3.18 -18.34 10.26
C GLY A 341 -1.97 -19.03 10.81
N GLN A 342 -1.92 -20.34 10.61
CA GLN A 342 -0.84 -21.21 11.05
C GLN A 342 -0.21 -21.88 9.83
N ILE A 343 1.12 -21.89 9.77
CA ILE A 343 1.85 -22.54 8.68
C ILE A 343 1.39 -24.00 8.51
N GLY A 344 1.10 -24.37 7.26
CA GLY A 344 0.65 -25.71 6.90
C GLY A 344 -0.84 -26.00 7.11
N ALA A 345 -1.61 -25.13 7.75
CA ALA A 345 -3.07 -25.21 7.79
C ALA A 345 -3.68 -24.71 6.46
N PRO A 346 -4.87 -25.15 6.04
CA PRO A 346 -5.58 -24.57 4.90
C PRO A 346 -5.79 -23.06 5.07
N ILE A 347 -5.65 -22.28 3.99
CA ILE A 347 -5.86 -20.81 4.05
C ILE A 347 -7.30 -20.42 4.42
N ASN A 348 -8.25 -21.34 4.31
CA ASN A 348 -9.65 -21.09 4.72
C ASN A 348 -9.96 -21.59 6.13
N ASP A 349 -8.96 -22.09 6.86
CA ASP A 349 -9.07 -22.60 8.22
C ASP A 349 -8.09 -21.86 9.15
N PRO A 350 -8.41 -20.59 9.50
CA PRO A 350 -7.55 -19.77 10.35
C PRO A 350 -7.54 -20.29 11.79
N ALA A 351 -6.40 -20.10 12.47
CA ALA A 351 -6.25 -20.43 13.89
C ALA A 351 -7.18 -19.60 14.79
N ILE A 352 -7.46 -18.34 14.40
CA ILE A 352 -8.51 -17.53 15.02
C ILE A 352 -9.00 -16.45 14.05
N VAL A 353 -10.29 -16.16 14.10
CA VAL A 353 -10.90 -14.93 13.58
C VAL A 353 -11.54 -14.19 14.74
N ALA A 354 -11.02 -13.00 15.04
CA ALA A 354 -11.57 -12.12 16.06
C ALA A 354 -12.18 -10.89 15.39
N VAL A 355 -13.46 -10.63 15.66
CA VAL A 355 -14.16 -9.42 15.20
C VAL A 355 -14.60 -8.61 16.40
N ASN A 356 -13.98 -7.46 16.58
CA ASN A 356 -14.35 -6.53 17.62
C ASN A 356 -15.29 -5.46 17.04
N VAL A 357 -16.42 -5.21 17.68
CA VAL A 357 -17.44 -4.29 17.17
C VAL A 357 -17.72 -3.16 18.15
N VAL A 358 -17.89 -1.95 17.62
CA VAL A 358 -18.54 -0.85 18.32
C VAL A 358 -20.00 -0.84 17.90
N MET A 359 -20.89 -0.89 18.87
CA MET A 359 -22.32 -0.86 18.64
C MET A 359 -22.83 0.55 18.39
N GLN A 360 -23.88 0.67 17.58
CA GLN A 360 -24.69 1.89 17.50
C GLN A 360 -25.28 2.24 18.88
N GLU A 361 -25.64 3.51 19.06
CA GLU A 361 -26.28 3.97 20.28
C GLU A 361 -27.60 3.19 20.53
N GLY A 362 -27.76 2.68 21.75
CA GLY A 362 -28.93 1.86 22.12
C GLY A 362 -28.86 0.38 21.72
N CYS A 363 -27.81 -0.06 21.00
CA CYS A 363 -27.66 -1.45 20.53
C CYS A 363 -26.66 -2.29 21.35
N ARG A 364 -26.15 -1.79 22.48
CA ARG A 364 -25.16 -2.49 23.31
C ARG A 364 -25.72 -3.79 23.92
N GLY A 365 -24.87 -4.80 24.02
CA GLY A 365 -25.22 -6.10 24.61
C GLY A 365 -26.07 -7.02 23.73
N LEU A 366 -26.33 -6.66 22.46
CA LEU A 366 -26.96 -7.56 21.51
C LEU A 366 -25.99 -8.68 21.10
N ASP A 367 -26.47 -9.93 21.12
CA ASP A 367 -25.70 -11.05 20.57
C ASP A 367 -25.79 -11.05 19.04
N LEU A 368 -24.70 -10.63 18.41
CA LEU A 368 -24.54 -10.58 16.95
C LEU A 368 -23.64 -11.70 16.41
N ARG A 369 -23.18 -12.62 17.27
CA ARG A 369 -22.14 -13.60 16.91
C ARG A 369 -22.47 -14.36 15.64
N ASN A 370 -23.67 -14.95 15.57
CA ASN A 370 -24.07 -15.80 14.44
C ASN A 370 -24.17 -15.01 13.12
N ARG A 371 -24.62 -13.76 13.17
CA ARG A 371 -24.74 -12.89 11.97
C ARG A 371 -23.35 -12.51 11.45
N ILE A 372 -22.46 -12.11 12.34
CA ILE A 372 -21.09 -11.70 11.99
C ILE A 372 -20.28 -12.92 11.53
N GLU A 373 -20.43 -14.08 12.18
CA GLU A 373 -19.79 -15.33 11.78
C GLU A 373 -20.22 -15.75 10.36
N ALA A 374 -21.52 -15.63 10.03
CA ALA A 374 -22.02 -15.95 8.70
C ALA A 374 -21.41 -15.02 7.61
N ILE A 375 -21.26 -13.73 7.90
CA ILE A 375 -20.61 -12.76 6.99
C ILE A 375 -19.14 -13.13 6.78
N ALA A 376 -18.42 -13.41 7.87
CA ALA A 376 -17.03 -13.84 7.77
C ALA A 376 -16.92 -15.14 6.94
N ALA A 377 -17.78 -16.12 7.21
CA ALA A 377 -17.79 -17.40 6.49
C ALA A 377 -18.00 -17.22 4.99
N ASP A 378 -18.95 -16.38 4.58
CA ASP A 378 -19.14 -16.04 3.16
C ASP A 378 -17.87 -15.48 2.53
N ARG A 379 -17.18 -14.54 3.20
CA ARG A 379 -15.92 -13.98 2.67
C ARG A 379 -14.82 -15.03 2.54
N PHE A 380 -14.72 -15.97 3.48
CA PHE A 380 -13.79 -17.10 3.39
C PHE A 380 -14.11 -18.06 2.24
N THR A 381 -15.38 -18.21 1.83
CA THR A 381 -15.70 -19.04 0.63
C THR A 381 -15.09 -18.48 -0.66
N ARG A 382 -14.83 -17.17 -0.71
CA ARG A 382 -14.25 -16.46 -1.86
C ARG A 382 -12.74 -16.28 -1.76
N ILE A 383 -12.09 -16.86 -0.75
CA ILE A 383 -10.67 -16.61 -0.49
C ILE A 383 -9.75 -16.99 -1.66
N ARG A 384 -10.10 -18.03 -2.42
CA ARG A 384 -9.36 -18.44 -3.63
C ARG A 384 -9.49 -17.43 -4.77
N ALA A 385 -10.66 -16.81 -4.91
CA ALA A 385 -10.91 -15.81 -5.94
C ALA A 385 -10.08 -14.53 -5.72
N LEU A 386 -9.66 -14.25 -4.47
CA LEU A 386 -8.76 -13.13 -4.19
C LEU A 386 -7.44 -13.24 -4.98
N ALA A 387 -6.97 -14.46 -5.28
CA ALA A 387 -5.77 -14.64 -6.10
C ALA A 387 -5.92 -13.99 -7.48
N ASP A 388 -7.09 -14.12 -8.11
CA ASP A 388 -7.39 -13.49 -9.39
C ASP A 388 -7.46 -11.98 -9.27
N ASP A 389 -8.12 -11.48 -8.22
CA ASP A 389 -8.22 -10.06 -7.95
C ASP A 389 -6.85 -9.40 -7.72
N PHE A 390 -5.95 -10.07 -6.98
CA PHE A 390 -4.57 -9.62 -6.81
C PHE A 390 -3.80 -9.58 -8.14
N VAL A 391 -3.88 -10.66 -8.94
CA VAL A 391 -3.18 -10.74 -10.23
C VAL A 391 -3.71 -9.69 -11.22
N ASN A 392 -5.02 -9.47 -11.25
CA ASN A 392 -5.67 -8.46 -12.07
C ASN A 392 -5.49 -7.04 -11.52
N GLY A 393 -5.13 -6.90 -10.24
CA GLY A 393 -4.90 -5.61 -9.57
C GLY A 393 -6.17 -4.82 -9.38
N THR A 394 -7.28 -5.52 -9.14
CA THR A 394 -8.57 -4.93 -8.80
C THR A 394 -8.64 -4.55 -7.31
N ILE A 395 -7.68 -5.01 -6.50
CA ILE A 395 -7.55 -4.69 -5.07
C ILE A 395 -6.38 -3.73 -4.85
N GLU A 396 -6.66 -2.61 -4.17
CA GLU A 396 -5.64 -1.70 -3.66
C GLU A 396 -4.99 -2.25 -2.38
N LEU A 397 -3.64 -2.19 -2.31
CA LEU A 397 -2.82 -2.84 -1.28
C LEU A 397 -1.96 -1.88 -0.44
N PHE A 398 -1.76 -0.64 -0.87
CA PHE A 398 -0.95 0.38 -0.19
C PHE A 398 -1.20 1.76 -0.80
#